data_AF-A0AAJ1SIY7-F1
#
_entry.id   AF-A0AAJ1SIY7-F1
#
_cell.length_a   1.000
_cell.length_b   1.000
_cell.length_c   1.000
_cell.angle_alpha   90.00
_cell.angle_beta   90.00
_cell.angle_gamma   90.00
#
_symmetry.space_group_name_H-M   'P 1'
#
loop_
_entity.id
_entity.type
_entity.pdbx_description
1 polymer ?
#
loop_
_entity_poly.entity_id
_entity_poly.type
_entity_poly.pdbx_seq_one_letter_code
_entity_poly.pdbx_strand_id
1 'polypeptide(L)'
;MRRNRIEGLWKHILLGYWIAAAFLFYFYAILMTIRMNGMIHEAFFHNPYIALGSLFPFLMLFQASILYFLEKRTIEPSLLRIYLQFTVVQQVITGNLIGALLAFLYVRNLKKCGKKSTIYSKVLVLSSTIFIGTISLLAIFFLLRMS
;
A
#
# COMPACT_ATOMS: atom_id res chain seq x y z
N MET A 1 -13.09 -10.13 24.35
CA MET A 1 -12.40 -8.80 24.32
C MET A 1 -10.99 -8.82 23.74
N ARG A 2 -10.07 -9.73 24.16
CA ARG A 2 -8.65 -9.75 23.73
C ARG A 2 -8.44 -9.73 22.21
N ARG A 3 -9.25 -10.47 21.44
CA ARG A 3 -9.14 -10.58 19.97
C ARG A 3 -9.63 -9.34 19.19
N ASN A 4 -10.49 -8.48 19.76
CA ASN A 4 -10.86 -7.20 19.13
C ASN A 4 -9.66 -6.23 19.13
N ARG A 5 -8.89 -6.22 20.23
CA ARG A 5 -7.70 -5.38 20.39
C ARG A 5 -6.59 -5.75 19.40
N ILE A 6 -6.43 -7.05 19.12
CA ILE A 6 -5.38 -7.57 18.23
C ILE A 6 -5.66 -7.20 16.77
N GLU A 7 -6.89 -7.31 16.28
CA GLU A 7 -7.25 -6.91 14.92
C GLU A 7 -7.04 -5.41 14.70
N GLY A 8 -7.53 -4.59 15.63
CA GLY A 8 -7.28 -3.15 15.59
C GLY A 8 -5.78 -2.83 15.63
N LEU A 9 -4.98 -3.54 16.43
CA LEU A 9 -3.55 -3.35 16.51
C LEU A 9 -2.85 -3.55 15.16
N TRP A 10 -3.08 -4.69 14.50
CA TRP A 10 -2.44 -4.99 13.21
C TRP A 10 -2.79 -3.98 12.12
N LYS A 11 -4.02 -3.48 12.14
CA LYS A 11 -4.44 -2.39 11.26
C LYS A 11 -3.63 -1.10 11.51
N HIS A 12 -3.54 -0.64 12.76
CA HIS A 12 -2.78 0.59 13.05
C HIS A 12 -1.28 0.43 12.75
N ILE A 13 -0.71 -0.75 13.00
CA ILE A 13 0.68 -1.05 12.64
C ILE A 13 0.86 -1.00 11.12
N LEU A 14 -0.02 -1.65 10.35
CA LEU A 14 0.09 -1.67 8.88
C LEU A 14 -0.08 -0.27 8.27
N LEU A 15 -1.07 0.50 8.74
CA LEU A 15 -1.27 1.88 8.33
C LEU A 15 -0.07 2.76 8.68
N GLY A 16 0.40 2.67 9.94
CA GLY A 16 1.57 3.42 10.41
C GLY A 16 2.81 3.10 9.60
N TYR A 17 3.03 1.81 9.28
CA TYR A 17 4.12 1.37 8.42
C TYR A 17 4.04 2.00 7.02
N TRP A 18 2.90 1.90 6.32
CA TRP A 18 2.77 2.45 4.97
C TRP A 18 2.95 3.97 4.93
N ILE A 19 2.41 4.69 5.90
CA ILE A 19 2.57 6.14 5.99
C ILE A 19 4.03 6.50 6.30
N ALA A 20 4.65 5.84 7.28
CA ALA A 20 6.03 6.11 7.66
C ALA A 20 7.02 5.78 6.54
N ALA A 21 6.85 4.64 5.87
CA ALA A 21 7.69 4.23 4.74
C ALA A 21 7.58 5.23 3.58
N ALA A 22 6.37 5.68 3.26
CA ALA A 22 6.17 6.70 2.23
C ALA A 22 6.79 8.04 2.62
N PHE A 23 6.60 8.47 3.86
CA PHE A 23 7.20 9.70 4.37
C PHE A 23 8.74 9.65 4.32
N LEU A 24 9.34 8.54 4.77
CA LEU A 24 10.79 8.34 4.71
C LEU A 24 11.34 8.41 3.29
N PHE A 25 10.64 7.81 2.32
CA PHE A 25 11.04 7.88 0.92
C PHE A 25 11.00 9.31 0.38
N TYR A 26 9.89 10.03 0.58
CA TYR A 26 9.78 11.40 0.07
C TYR A 26 10.72 12.36 0.79
N PHE A 27 10.96 12.15 2.08
CA PHE A 27 11.98 12.89 2.83
C PHE A 27 13.38 12.66 2.24
N TYR A 28 13.73 11.40 1.94
CA TYR A 28 14.98 11.08 1.24
C TYR A 28 15.07 11.74 -0.14
N ALA A 29 13.99 11.72 -0.93
CA ALA A 29 13.96 12.36 -2.24
C ALA A 29 14.22 13.88 -2.15
N ILE A 30 13.63 14.55 -1.15
CA ILE A 30 13.89 15.97 -0.87
C ILE A 30 15.36 16.21 -0.50
N LEU A 31 15.93 15.40 0.39
CA LEU A 31 17.35 15.51 0.75
C LEU A 31 18.27 15.34 -0.47
N MET A 32 17.93 14.43 -1.38
CA MET A 32 18.69 14.23 -2.61
C MET A 32 18.61 15.46 -3.53
N THR A 33 17.43 16.07 -3.66
CA THR A 33 17.28 17.33 -4.43
C THR A 33 18.13 18.45 -3.84
N ILE A 34 18.12 18.62 -2.51
CA ILE A 34 18.96 19.62 -1.82
C ILE A 34 20.44 19.37 -2.12
N ARG A 35 20.89 18.11 -2.06
CA ARG A 35 22.28 17.75 -2.36
C ARG A 35 22.67 18.06 -3.82
N MET A 36 21.74 17.92 -4.77
CA MET A 36 22.01 18.16 -6.19
C MET A 36 21.97 19.65 -6.57
N ASN A 37 21.66 20.56 -5.64
CA ASN A 37 21.42 21.99 -5.91
C ASN A 37 20.43 22.23 -7.08
N GLY A 38 19.56 21.26 -7.33
CA GLY A 38 18.65 21.24 -8.48
C GLY A 38 17.21 21.35 -8.04
N MET A 39 16.30 21.46 -9.00
CA MET A 39 14.87 21.37 -8.75
C MET A 39 14.43 19.90 -8.63
N ILE A 40 13.32 19.64 -7.92
CA ILE A 40 12.79 18.27 -7.77
C ILE A 40 12.63 17.59 -9.14
N HIS A 41 12.16 18.29 -10.16
CA HIS A 41 11.98 17.69 -11.48
C HIS A 41 13.30 17.23 -12.11
N GLU A 42 14.41 17.94 -11.89
CA GLU A 42 15.72 17.57 -12.41
C GLU A 42 16.20 16.24 -11.83
N ALA A 43 15.92 15.99 -10.54
CA ALA A 43 16.23 14.71 -9.91
C ALA A 43 15.44 13.53 -10.52
N PHE A 44 14.19 13.77 -10.97
CA PHE A 44 13.36 12.75 -11.63
C PHE A 44 13.79 12.51 -13.09
N PHE A 45 14.22 13.55 -13.81
CA PHE A 45 14.70 13.43 -15.19
C PHE A 45 16.10 12.81 -15.27
N HIS A 46 16.99 13.13 -14.32
CA HIS A 46 18.35 12.58 -14.30
C HIS A 46 18.39 11.15 -13.77
N ASN A 47 17.48 10.77 -12.87
CA ASN A 47 17.43 9.43 -12.32
C ASN A 47 16.03 8.82 -12.44
N PRO A 48 15.76 8.07 -13.53
CA PRO A 48 14.46 7.44 -13.75
C PRO A 48 14.10 6.40 -12.67
N TYR A 49 15.08 5.88 -11.93
CA TYR A 49 14.83 5.01 -10.78
C TYR A 49 14.20 5.75 -9.60
N ILE A 50 14.44 7.06 -9.44
CA ILE A 50 13.76 7.87 -8.42
C ILE A 50 12.29 8.04 -8.81
N ALA A 51 12.02 8.29 -10.10
CA ALA A 51 10.66 8.41 -10.62
C ALA A 51 9.88 7.10 -10.44
N LEU A 52 10.43 5.96 -10.87
CA LEU A 52 9.82 4.63 -10.65
C LEU A 52 9.71 4.30 -9.16
N GLY A 53 10.75 4.60 -8.39
CA GLY A 53 10.79 4.41 -6.95
C GLY A 53 9.68 5.15 -6.21
N SER A 54 9.28 6.33 -6.70
CA SER A 54 8.21 7.15 -6.11
C SER A 54 6.80 6.59 -6.29
N LEU A 55 6.60 5.65 -7.23
CA LEU A 55 5.32 4.99 -7.43
C LEU A 55 4.98 4.05 -6.27
N PHE A 56 5.97 3.37 -5.69
CA PHE A 56 5.76 2.46 -4.57
C PHE A 56 5.22 3.14 -3.30
N PRO A 57 5.83 4.23 -2.76
CA PRO A 57 5.29 4.93 -1.61
C PRO A 57 3.95 5.60 -1.91
N PHE A 58 3.72 6.07 -3.15
CA PHE A 58 2.38 6.52 -3.57
C PHE A 58 1.34 5.40 -3.46
N LEU A 59 1.66 4.20 -3.96
CA LEU A 59 0.79 3.03 -3.84
C LEU A 59 0.57 2.62 -2.38
N MET A 60 1.57 2.75 -1.51
CA MET A 60 1.41 2.49 -0.07
C MET A 60 0.44 3.48 0.59
N LEU A 61 0.54 4.78 0.27
CA LEU A 61 -0.41 5.79 0.77
C LEU A 61 -1.82 5.57 0.24
N PHE A 62 -1.94 5.16 -1.03
CA PHE A 62 -3.21 4.81 -1.63
C PHE A 62 -3.82 3.58 -0.95
N GLN A 63 -3.03 2.52 -0.72
CA GLN A 63 -3.43 1.34 0.05
C GLN A 63 -3.88 1.69 1.48
N ALA A 64 -3.13 2.56 2.16
CA ALA A 64 -3.49 3.03 3.49
C ALA A 64 -4.84 3.76 3.49
N SER A 65 -5.08 4.59 2.49
CA SER A 65 -6.34 5.31 2.32
C SER A 65 -7.53 4.37 2.11
N ILE A 66 -7.37 3.37 1.22
CA ILE A 66 -8.41 2.36 0.98
C ILE A 66 -8.70 1.58 2.26
N LEU A 67 -7.67 1.10 2.96
CA LEU A 67 -7.83 0.36 4.20
C LEU A 67 -8.59 1.16 5.28
N TYR A 68 -8.26 2.45 5.42
CA TYR A 68 -8.95 3.37 6.33
C TYR A 68 -10.44 3.54 5.97
N PHE A 69 -10.76 3.72 4.68
CA PHE A 69 -12.16 3.85 4.24
C PHE A 69 -12.97 2.55 4.36
N LEU A 70 -12.35 1.40 4.14
CA LEU A 70 -13.01 0.11 4.25
C LEU A 70 -13.44 -0.17 5.71
N GLU A 71 -12.61 0.18 6.67
CA GLU A 71 -12.93 -0.06 8.07
C GLU A 71 -14.06 0.84 8.60
N LYS A 72 -14.06 2.13 8.22
CA LYS A 72 -15.11 3.08 8.64
C LYS A 72 -16.52 2.61 8.25
N ARG A 73 -16.63 1.71 7.28
CA ARG A 73 -17.90 1.22 6.74
C ARG A 73 -18.36 -0.14 7.29
N THR A 74 -17.69 -0.70 8.31
CA THR A 74 -18.05 -1.99 8.96
C THR A 74 -18.36 -3.10 7.95
N ILE A 75 -17.41 -3.33 7.04
CA ILE A 75 -17.59 -4.17 5.85
C ILE A 75 -17.57 -5.67 6.18
N GLU A 76 -18.11 -6.46 5.26
CA GLU A 76 -18.00 -7.91 5.23
C GLU A 76 -16.53 -8.37 5.33
N PRO A 77 -16.18 -9.26 6.29
CA PRO A 77 -14.79 -9.63 6.52
C PRO A 77 -14.17 -10.40 5.34
N SER A 78 -14.99 -11.04 4.51
CA SER A 78 -14.56 -11.69 3.27
C SER A 78 -13.97 -10.68 2.28
N LEU A 79 -14.59 -9.50 2.13
CA LEU A 79 -14.16 -8.48 1.19
C LEU A 79 -12.86 -7.81 1.64
N LEU A 80 -12.74 -7.51 2.94
CA LEU A 80 -11.49 -7.01 3.52
C LEU A 80 -10.36 -8.05 3.43
N ARG A 81 -10.68 -9.34 3.61
CA ARG A 81 -9.72 -10.44 3.43
C ARG A 81 -9.21 -10.49 1.99
N ILE A 82 -10.09 -10.40 0.99
CA ILE A 82 -9.70 -10.38 -0.43
C ILE A 82 -8.74 -9.23 -0.70
N TYR A 83 -9.09 -8.02 -0.24
CA TYR A 83 -8.24 -6.85 -0.40
C TYR A 83 -6.85 -7.06 0.21
N LEU A 84 -6.77 -7.51 1.46
CA LEU A 84 -5.49 -7.70 2.14
C LEU A 84 -4.67 -8.86 1.57
N GLN A 85 -5.31 -9.94 1.09
CA GLN A 85 -4.61 -11.02 0.39
C GLN A 85 -3.98 -10.52 -0.91
N PHE A 86 -4.72 -9.72 -1.68
CA PHE A 86 -4.15 -9.04 -2.84
C PHE A 86 -2.97 -8.16 -2.42
N THR A 87 -3.10 -7.39 -1.34
CA THR A 87 -2.01 -6.55 -0.84
C THR A 87 -0.78 -7.37 -0.46
N VAL A 88 -0.93 -8.53 0.19
CA VAL A 88 0.21 -9.42 0.47
C VAL A 88 0.96 -9.79 -0.81
N VAL A 89 0.23 -10.27 -1.83
CA VAL A 89 0.83 -10.67 -3.11
C VAL A 89 1.51 -9.49 -3.78
N GLN A 90 0.85 -8.34 -3.85
CA GLN A 90 1.39 -7.15 -4.46
C GLN A 90 2.68 -6.68 -3.75
N GLN A 91 2.69 -6.65 -2.42
CA GLN A 91 3.86 -6.22 -1.64
C GLN A 91 5.06 -7.17 -1.82
N VAL A 92 4.82 -8.49 -1.94
CA VAL A 92 5.88 -9.46 -2.26
C VAL A 92 6.45 -9.19 -3.65
N ILE A 93 5.58 -9.02 -4.64
CA ILE A 93 5.95 -8.78 -6.04
C ILE A 93 6.76 -7.48 -6.18
N THR A 94 6.45 -6.45 -5.39
CA THR A 94 7.20 -5.19 -5.37
C THR A 94 8.39 -5.17 -4.40
N GLY A 95 8.77 -6.32 -3.82
CA GLY A 95 9.93 -6.44 -2.92
C GLY A 95 9.76 -5.86 -1.51
N ASN A 96 8.54 -5.44 -1.14
CA ASN A 96 8.24 -4.89 0.19
C ASN A 96 7.87 -6.00 1.18
N LEU A 97 8.88 -6.76 1.62
CA LEU A 97 8.69 -7.93 2.49
C LEU A 97 8.10 -7.57 3.87
N ILE A 98 8.47 -6.41 4.43
CA ILE A 98 7.92 -5.94 5.70
C ILE A 98 6.42 -5.63 5.55
N GLY A 99 6.04 -4.92 4.50
CA GLY A 99 4.63 -4.64 4.20
C GLY A 99 3.83 -5.91 3.95
N ALA A 100 4.39 -6.88 3.22
CA ALA A 100 3.77 -8.18 2.98
C ALA A 100 3.54 -8.95 4.28
N LEU A 101 4.53 -8.99 5.17
CA LEU A 101 4.43 -9.66 6.47
C LEU A 101 3.33 -9.02 7.33
N LEU A 102 3.31 -7.69 7.43
CA LEU A 102 2.31 -6.98 8.23
C LEU A 102 0.89 -7.19 7.66
N ALA A 103 0.72 -7.14 6.34
CA ALA A 103 -0.56 -7.42 5.69
C ALA A 103 -1.00 -8.88 5.93
N PHE A 104 -0.07 -9.84 5.87
CA PHE A 104 -0.34 -11.25 6.14
C PHE A 104 -0.78 -11.47 7.59
N LEU A 105 -0.09 -10.86 8.55
CA LEU A 105 -0.46 -10.92 9.96
C LEU A 105 -1.85 -10.32 10.19
N TYR A 106 -2.22 -9.27 9.46
CA TYR A 106 -3.58 -8.75 9.51
C TYR A 106 -4.60 -9.76 8.95
N VAL A 107 -4.39 -10.33 7.76
CA VAL A 107 -5.25 -11.38 7.16
C VAL A 107 -5.48 -12.55 8.12
N ARG A 108 -4.41 -13.00 8.79
CA ARG A 108 -4.45 -14.13 9.72
C ARG A 108 -5.31 -13.84 10.96
N ASN A 109 -5.32 -12.59 11.41
CA ASN A 109 -6.02 -12.18 12.64
C ASN A 109 -7.44 -11.65 12.41
N LEU A 110 -7.87 -11.53 11.15
CA LEU A 110 -9.21 -11.07 10.76
C LEU A 110 -10.34 -11.93 11.31
N LYS A 111 -11.41 -11.28 11.78
CA LYS A 111 -12.63 -11.96 12.24
C LYS A 111 -13.44 -12.50 11.08
N LYS A 112 -14.33 -13.46 11.38
CA LYS A 112 -15.33 -13.98 10.44
C LYS A 112 -16.70 -13.27 10.55
N CYS A 113 -16.92 -12.43 11.55
CA CYS A 113 -18.18 -11.73 11.76
C CYS A 113 -18.13 -10.31 11.19
N GLY A 114 -19.08 -9.95 10.33
CA GLY A 114 -19.32 -8.58 9.90
C GLY A 114 -20.64 -8.47 9.16
N LYS A 115 -21.03 -7.23 8.84
CA LYS A 115 -22.28 -6.95 8.11
C LYS A 115 -22.09 -7.24 6.62
N LYS A 116 -23.18 -7.49 5.91
CA LYS A 116 -23.17 -7.71 4.46
C LYS A 116 -22.56 -6.50 3.75
N SER A 117 -21.67 -6.73 2.80
CA SER A 117 -20.97 -5.66 2.09
C SER A 117 -21.92 -4.84 1.22
N THR A 118 -21.71 -3.51 1.19
CA THR A 118 -22.41 -2.61 0.26
C THR A 118 -21.82 -2.70 -1.15
N ILE A 119 -22.60 -2.39 -2.18
CA ILE A 119 -22.12 -2.33 -3.58
C ILE A 119 -20.91 -1.39 -3.69
N TYR A 120 -20.99 -0.22 -3.05
CA TYR A 120 -19.89 0.75 -3.02
C TYR A 120 -18.58 0.14 -2.50
N SER A 121 -18.65 -0.67 -1.43
CA SER A 121 -17.47 -1.33 -0.86
C SER A 121 -16.83 -2.31 -1.83
N LYS A 122 -17.66 -3.07 -2.55
CA LYS A 122 -17.20 -4.02 -3.57
C LYS A 122 -16.54 -3.30 -4.74
N VAL A 123 -17.16 -2.22 -5.22
CA VAL A 123 -16.61 -1.37 -6.27
C VAL A 123 -15.28 -0.76 -5.82
N LEU A 124 -15.19 -0.24 -4.60
CA LEU A 124 -13.96 0.32 -4.05
C LEU A 124 -12.82 -0.71 -3.99
N VAL A 125 -13.08 -1.93 -3.50
CA VAL A 125 -12.07 -2.99 -3.46
C VAL A 125 -11.67 -3.42 -4.87
N LEU A 126 -12.62 -3.60 -5.77
CA LEU A 126 -12.33 -4.00 -7.15
C LEU A 126 -11.51 -2.93 -7.89
N SER A 127 -11.95 -1.67 -7.86
CA SER A 127 -11.28 -0.57 -8.56
C SER A 127 -9.89 -0.30 -7.99
N SER A 128 -9.74 -0.32 -6.66
CA SER A 128 -8.43 -0.15 -6.04
C SER A 128 -7.50 -1.32 -6.35
N THR A 129 -7.99 -2.55 -6.36
CA THR A 129 -7.19 -3.74 -6.70
C THR A 129 -6.68 -3.66 -8.14
N ILE A 130 -7.54 -3.32 -9.09
CA ILE A 130 -7.16 -3.13 -10.50
C ILE A 130 -6.14 -2.00 -10.61
N PHE A 131 -6.41 -0.84 -10.02
CA PHE A 131 -5.53 0.31 -10.09
C PHE A 131 -4.14 0.01 -9.50
N ILE A 132 -4.07 -0.48 -8.27
CA ILE A 132 -2.82 -0.83 -7.60
C ILE A 132 -2.06 -1.91 -8.39
N GLY A 133 -2.78 -2.92 -8.87
CA GLY A 133 -2.21 -4.02 -9.65
C GLY A 133 -1.56 -3.53 -10.93
N THR A 134 -2.29 -2.74 -11.72
CA THR A 134 -1.80 -2.17 -12.98
C THR A 134 -0.57 -1.29 -12.77
N ILE A 135 -0.59 -0.37 -11.81
CA ILE A 135 0.56 0.50 -11.55
C ILE A 135 1.77 -0.31 -11.04
N SER A 136 1.55 -1.32 -10.21
CA SER A 136 2.63 -2.20 -9.72
C SER A 136 3.29 -2.97 -10.87
N LEU A 137 2.48 -3.55 -11.77
CA LEU A 137 2.98 -4.29 -12.92
C LEU A 137 3.72 -3.38 -13.90
N LEU A 138 3.19 -2.18 -14.17
CA LEU A 138 3.87 -1.18 -15.01
C LEU A 138 5.20 -0.75 -14.39
N ALA A 139 5.23 -0.45 -13.09
CA ALA A 139 6.47 -0.06 -12.40
C ALA A 139 7.54 -1.16 -12.50
N ILE A 140 7.15 -2.43 -12.32
CA ILE A 140 8.07 -3.58 -12.45
C ILE A 140 8.50 -3.77 -13.90
N PHE A 141 7.58 -3.68 -14.86
CA PHE A 141 7.92 -3.78 -16.28
C PHE A 141 8.97 -2.74 -16.69
N PHE A 142 8.77 -1.48 -16.29
CA PHE A 142 9.75 -0.44 -16.56
C PHE A 142 11.07 -0.68 -15.81
N LEU A 143 11.02 -1.11 -14.55
CA LEU A 143 12.24 -1.44 -13.80
C LEU A 143 13.08 -2.52 -14.52
N LEU A 144 12.44 -3.61 -14.96
CA LEU A 144 13.08 -4.71 -15.68
C LEU A 144 13.57 -4.30 -17.08
N ARG A 145 12.96 -3.30 -17.70
CA ARG A 145 13.40 -2.79 -19.00
C ARG A 145 14.63 -1.89 -18.89
N MET A 146 14.85 -1.29 -17.72
CA MET A 146 15.94 -0.35 -17.46
C MET A 146 17.18 -0.99 -16.83
N SER A 147 17.02 -2.17 -16.22
CA SER A 147 18.09 -3.05 -15.73
C SER A 147 18.77 -3.81 -16.88
#